data_AF-A0A7Y2ARM9-F1
#
_entry.id   AF-A0A7Y2ARM9-F1
#
_cell.length_a   1.000
_cell.length_b   1.000
_cell.length_c   1.000
_cell.angle_alpha   90.00
_cell.angle_beta   90.00
_cell.angle_gamma   90.00
#
_symmetry.space_group_name_H-M   'P 1'
#
loop_
_entity.id
_entity.type
_entity.pdbx_description
1 polymer ?
#
loop_
_entity_poly.entity_id
_entity_poly.type
_entity_poly.pdbx_seq_one_letter_code
_entity_poly.pdbx_strand_id
1 'polypeptide(L)'
;MKKITLLPLLLLLIFTSLEATAQRKKNNTNTTTYNEALYNSLEWRLVGPFRGGRAGTVTGVTTNTNLYYMGTAGGGVWKTSDAGNTWECISDGYFGGSIGAIAVSESDPNVLYVGEGEQTLRGNVSSGNGLWKSMDAGKTWDFIGLEGSEHIARIRIHPKDPNILYVAAIGNLWKPNETRGVYRSVDGGQNWEKILYVSNKAGAGDLILDPNNPRIMYAATWEMKRNGYRMDSGGPDSKLFKSTDGGDTWKDISSYSGLPGGPWGIVGIAVSPLDSNRVWAIIEAADGGLFRSDDAGVSWKKINENRALRQRAWYYSRIYADTQNKDKVYVMNVSYGVSTDGGKTFTLKNAPHGDHHDLWIDPNNNNRMVIADDGGAQISNDGGENWTTYYNQPTSQFYRVATDNHFPYRIYGAQQD
;
A
#
# COMPACT_ATOMS: atom_id res chain seq x y z
N MET A 1 98.49 3.41 -29.34
CA MET A 1 97.40 2.98 -30.23
C MET A 1 96.66 1.82 -29.57
N LYS A 2 95.54 2.13 -28.90
CA LYS A 2 94.76 1.15 -28.12
C LYS A 2 93.66 0.58 -29.03
N LYS A 3 93.63 -0.73 -29.21
CA LYS A 3 92.46 -1.47 -29.72
C LYS A 3 91.89 -2.25 -28.54
N ILE A 4 90.70 -1.86 -28.08
CA ILE A 4 89.91 -2.65 -27.14
C ILE A 4 88.54 -2.86 -27.80
N THR A 5 88.22 -4.15 -27.90
CA THR A 5 87.02 -4.80 -28.40
C THR A 5 85.77 -4.35 -27.65
N LEU A 6 84.72 -3.94 -28.39
CA LEU A 6 83.38 -3.70 -27.86
C LEU A 6 82.53 -4.97 -28.01
N LEU A 7 82.04 -5.48 -26.88
CA LEU A 7 81.00 -6.52 -26.77
C LEU A 7 79.62 -5.82 -26.75
N PRO A 8 78.58 -6.28 -27.47
CA PRO A 8 77.26 -5.67 -27.36
C PRO A 8 76.51 -6.28 -26.16
N LEU A 9 76.17 -5.43 -25.18
CA LEU A 9 75.33 -5.81 -24.04
C LEU A 9 73.85 -5.59 -24.41
N LEU A 10 73.09 -6.67 -24.37
CA LEU A 10 71.64 -6.77 -24.55
C LEU A 10 70.90 -5.91 -23.50
N LEU A 11 70.15 -4.90 -23.93
CA LEU A 11 69.34 -4.05 -23.04
C LEU A 11 68.02 -4.78 -22.71
N LEU A 12 67.94 -5.39 -21.52
CA LEU A 12 66.71 -5.96 -20.97
C LEU A 12 65.88 -4.83 -20.33
N LEU A 13 64.80 -4.41 -20.99
CA LEU A 13 63.80 -3.50 -20.41
C LEU A 13 62.98 -4.24 -19.35
N ILE A 14 63.34 -4.06 -18.09
CA ILE A 14 62.53 -4.48 -16.94
C ILE A 14 61.37 -3.48 -16.81
N PHE A 15 60.17 -3.89 -17.22
CA PHE A 15 58.93 -3.21 -16.84
C PHE A 15 58.71 -3.44 -15.33
N THR A 16 59.15 -2.50 -14.51
CA THR A 16 58.70 -2.43 -13.12
C THR A 16 57.24 -2.03 -13.09
N SER A 17 56.36 -2.95 -12.71
CA SER A 17 54.99 -2.65 -12.33
C SER A 17 55.00 -1.70 -11.14
N LEU A 18 54.83 -0.41 -11.41
CA LEU A 18 54.42 0.55 -10.39
C LEU A 18 53.00 0.17 -9.97
N GLU A 19 52.88 -0.51 -8.83
CA GLU A 19 51.63 -0.55 -8.11
C GLU A 19 51.25 0.90 -7.79
N ALA A 20 50.30 1.44 -8.55
CA ALA A 20 49.63 2.67 -8.20
C ALA A 20 48.84 2.41 -6.93
N THR A 21 49.46 2.61 -5.77
CA THR A 21 48.76 2.73 -4.50
C THR A 21 47.92 4.00 -4.57
N ALA A 22 46.70 3.86 -5.07
CA ALA A 22 45.66 4.84 -4.80
C ALA A 22 45.51 4.92 -3.28
N GLN A 23 46.07 5.97 -2.68
CA GLN A 23 45.78 6.31 -1.29
C GLN A 23 44.28 6.58 -1.20
N ARG A 24 43.49 5.57 -0.77
CA ARG A 24 42.20 5.84 -0.14
C ARG A 24 42.50 6.74 1.04
N LYS A 25 42.36 8.06 0.86
CA LYS A 25 42.25 8.99 1.99
C LYS A 25 41.17 8.39 2.89
N LYS A 26 41.56 7.94 4.08
CA LYS A 26 40.63 7.74 5.19
C LYS A 26 39.92 9.09 5.33
N ASN A 27 38.68 9.16 4.86
CA ASN A 27 37.80 10.23 5.28
C ASN A 27 37.60 10.02 6.78
N ASN A 28 38.45 10.62 7.59
CA ASN A 28 38.12 10.92 8.97
C ASN A 28 36.99 11.94 8.87
N THR A 29 35.76 11.44 8.74
CA THR A 29 34.57 12.20 9.10
C THR A 29 34.73 12.48 10.58
N ASN A 30 35.33 13.62 10.92
CA ASN A 30 35.16 14.23 12.22
C ASN A 30 33.68 14.57 12.32
N THR A 31 32.87 13.59 12.70
CA THR A 31 31.47 13.81 13.04
C THR A 31 31.49 14.77 14.20
N THR A 32 31.01 15.99 13.98
CA THR A 32 30.85 16.97 15.05
C THR A 32 29.84 16.39 16.05
N THR A 33 30.32 15.86 17.16
CA THR A 33 29.49 15.34 18.24
C THR A 33 29.21 16.48 19.21
N TYR A 34 27.95 16.84 19.37
CA TYR A 34 27.51 17.79 20.39
C TYR A 34 27.15 17.03 21.66
N ASN A 35 27.41 17.63 22.82
CA ASN A 35 27.00 17.04 24.10
C ASN A 35 25.47 16.90 24.12
N GLU A 36 24.99 15.68 24.35
CA GLU A 36 23.56 15.34 24.47
C GLU A 36 22.81 16.24 25.45
N ALA A 37 23.46 16.68 26.52
CA ALA A 37 22.87 17.62 27.49
C ALA A 37 22.43 18.96 26.87
N LEU A 38 22.95 19.34 25.70
CA LEU A 38 22.59 20.58 25.00
C LEU A 38 21.25 20.48 24.24
N TYR A 39 20.78 19.28 23.94
CA TYR A 39 19.56 19.08 23.15
C TYR A 39 18.57 18.06 23.72
N ASN A 40 18.95 17.26 24.72
CA ASN A 40 18.05 16.29 25.36
C ASN A 40 16.86 16.94 26.09
N SER A 41 16.91 18.24 26.39
CA SER A 41 15.78 18.99 26.94
C SER A 41 14.87 19.61 25.86
N LEU A 42 15.18 19.43 24.57
CA LEU A 42 14.33 19.93 23.48
C LEU A 42 13.19 18.95 23.23
N GLU A 43 11.98 19.49 23.19
CA GLU A 43 10.78 18.72 22.86
C GLU A 43 10.32 19.05 21.44
N TRP A 44 9.93 18.01 20.70
CA TRP A 44 9.27 18.20 19.42
C TRP A 44 7.90 18.82 19.63
N ARG A 45 7.57 19.83 18.84
CA ARG A 45 6.26 20.49 18.86
C ARG A 45 5.67 20.51 17.47
N LEU A 46 4.42 20.07 17.37
CA LEU A 46 3.64 20.25 16.16
C LEU A 46 3.31 21.74 15.96
N VAL A 47 3.71 22.29 14.82
CA VAL A 47 3.48 23.69 14.45
C VAL A 47 2.51 23.85 13.27
N GLY A 48 1.94 22.75 12.79
CA GLY A 48 1.11 22.71 11.60
C GLY A 48 1.92 22.83 10.30
N PRO A 49 1.25 23.14 9.17
CA PRO A 49 -0.18 23.40 9.04
C PRO A 49 -1.04 22.15 9.27
N PHE A 50 -2.31 22.37 9.60
CA PHE A 50 -3.32 21.32 9.72
C PHE A 50 -4.01 21.16 8.37
N ARG A 51 -3.27 20.67 7.38
CA ARG A 51 -3.80 20.34 6.05
C ARG A 51 -3.32 18.95 5.69
N GLY A 52 -4.25 18.03 5.47
CA GLY A 52 -3.89 16.65 5.24
C GLY A 52 -3.02 16.50 3.98
N GLY A 53 -2.11 15.54 4.06
CA GLY A 53 -1.38 14.99 2.91
C GLY A 53 -1.80 13.55 2.68
N ARG A 54 -1.19 12.90 1.69
CA ARG A 54 -1.67 11.62 1.16
C ARG A 54 -1.82 10.51 2.20
N ALA A 55 -3.02 9.96 2.25
CA ALA A 55 -3.33 8.69 2.89
C ALA A 55 -3.54 7.60 1.83
N GLY A 56 -2.90 6.45 2.02
CA GLY A 56 -3.00 5.32 1.09
C GLY A 56 -3.97 4.24 1.55
N THR A 57 -4.43 4.31 2.81
CA THR A 57 -5.33 3.33 3.40
C THR A 57 -6.14 3.91 4.55
N VAL A 58 -7.37 3.42 4.72
CA VAL A 58 -8.31 3.81 5.79
C VAL A 58 -9.13 2.61 6.26
N THR A 59 -9.60 2.65 7.50
CA THR A 59 -10.61 1.72 8.00
C THR A 59 -11.45 2.35 9.09
N GLY A 60 -12.74 1.99 9.15
CA GLY A 60 -13.62 2.28 10.27
C GLY A 60 -13.73 1.12 11.25
N VAL A 61 -14.41 1.36 12.38
CA VAL A 61 -14.75 0.33 13.38
C VAL A 61 -16.25 0.12 13.46
N THR A 62 -16.73 -1.09 13.18
CA THR A 62 -18.18 -1.39 13.07
C THR A 62 -18.97 -1.12 14.35
N THR A 63 -18.36 -1.31 15.52
CA THR A 63 -19.00 -1.11 16.83
C THR A 63 -18.90 0.32 17.37
N ASN A 64 -18.17 1.21 16.68
CA ASN A 64 -18.02 2.60 17.09
C ASN A 64 -18.08 3.53 15.87
N THR A 65 -19.17 4.28 15.76
CA THR A 65 -19.46 5.16 14.62
C THR A 65 -18.51 6.35 14.48
N ASN A 66 -17.77 6.70 15.54
CA ASN A 66 -16.87 7.84 15.57
C ASN A 66 -15.39 7.46 15.39
N LEU A 67 -15.08 6.15 15.42
CA LEU A 67 -13.72 5.65 15.41
C LEU A 67 -13.30 5.22 14.01
N TYR A 68 -12.21 5.84 13.52
CA TYR A 68 -11.59 5.54 12.23
C TYR A 68 -10.07 5.67 12.32
N TYR A 69 -9.40 5.02 11.38
CA TYR A 69 -7.95 5.02 11.25
C TYR A 69 -7.54 5.34 9.82
N MET A 70 -6.40 5.98 9.66
CA MET A 70 -5.76 6.19 8.36
C MET A 70 -4.26 5.89 8.41
N GLY A 71 -3.75 5.39 7.30
CA GLY A 71 -2.33 5.14 7.07
C GLY A 71 -1.81 6.10 6.02
N THR A 72 -0.78 6.85 6.37
CA THR A 72 -0.25 7.93 5.53
C THR A 72 0.96 7.47 4.72
N ALA A 73 1.26 8.19 3.64
CA ALA A 73 2.41 7.88 2.77
C ALA A 73 3.78 8.07 3.45
N GLY A 74 3.86 8.77 4.59
CA GLY A 74 5.13 9.02 5.28
C GLY A 74 5.04 9.43 6.75
N GLY A 75 3.83 9.58 7.31
CA GLY A 75 3.59 10.05 8.67
C GLY A 75 2.98 8.99 9.59
N GLY A 76 3.10 7.70 9.25
CA GLY A 76 2.60 6.62 10.10
C GLY A 76 1.06 6.50 10.14
N VAL A 77 0.55 6.04 11.29
CA VAL A 77 -0.85 5.71 11.53
C VAL A 77 -1.51 6.77 12.37
N TRP A 78 -2.70 7.20 11.95
CA TRP A 78 -3.50 8.21 12.62
C TRP A 78 -4.88 7.68 12.96
N LYS A 79 -5.44 8.21 14.04
CA LYS A 79 -6.75 7.82 14.59
C LYS A 79 -7.61 9.05 14.82
N THR A 80 -8.90 8.91 14.60
CA THR A 80 -9.92 9.85 15.08
C THR A 80 -10.91 9.09 15.96
N SER A 81 -11.37 9.74 17.03
CA SER A 81 -12.40 9.22 17.93
C SER A 81 -13.67 10.08 17.94
N ASP A 82 -13.72 11.09 17.07
CA ASP A 82 -14.78 12.09 16.98
C ASP A 82 -15.29 12.24 15.54
N ALA A 83 -15.26 11.15 14.77
CA ALA A 83 -15.74 11.09 13.38
C ALA A 83 -15.01 12.06 12.42
N GLY A 84 -13.71 12.27 12.63
CA GLY A 84 -12.85 13.02 11.72
C GLY A 84 -12.71 14.50 12.03
N ASN A 85 -13.17 14.97 13.19
CA ASN A 85 -12.98 16.36 13.61
C ASN A 85 -11.55 16.60 14.11
N THR A 86 -10.95 15.62 14.78
CA THR A 86 -9.55 15.63 15.19
C THR A 86 -8.86 14.30 14.89
N TRP A 87 -7.55 14.36 14.64
CA TRP A 87 -6.71 13.21 14.33
C TRP A 87 -5.45 13.21 15.19
N GLU A 88 -5.12 12.07 15.79
CA GLU A 88 -3.91 11.85 16.59
C GLU A 88 -3.01 10.80 15.92
N CYS A 89 -1.70 11.03 15.92
CA CYS A 89 -0.73 10.00 15.50
C CYS A 89 -0.62 8.95 16.61
N ILE A 90 -0.73 7.68 16.26
CA ILE A 90 -0.70 6.57 17.23
C ILE A 90 0.48 5.62 17.02
N SER A 91 1.31 5.86 16.00
CA SER A 91 2.50 5.04 15.72
C SER A 91 3.80 5.66 16.24
N ASP A 92 3.80 6.96 16.55
CA ASP A 92 4.99 7.67 17.06
C ASP A 92 5.57 6.97 18.29
N GLY A 93 6.90 6.81 18.29
CA GLY A 93 7.63 6.08 19.33
C GLY A 93 7.76 4.56 19.08
N TYR A 94 7.02 4.00 18.11
CA TYR A 94 7.10 2.58 17.74
C TYR A 94 7.62 2.39 16.32
N PHE A 95 6.94 2.98 15.34
CA PHE A 95 7.29 2.91 13.93
C PHE A 95 6.74 4.14 13.17
N GLY A 96 7.11 4.29 11.91
CA GLY A 96 6.70 5.44 11.12
C GLY A 96 6.94 5.23 9.64
N GLY A 97 6.88 6.30 8.86
CA GLY A 97 7.04 6.20 7.41
C GLY A 97 5.74 5.81 6.70
N SER A 98 5.88 5.07 5.60
CA SER A 98 4.79 4.77 4.68
C SER A 98 3.95 3.61 5.18
N ILE A 99 2.62 3.75 5.13
CA ILE A 99 1.67 2.70 5.52
C ILE A 99 0.88 2.22 4.29
N GLY A 100 0.89 0.91 4.05
CA GLY A 100 0.20 0.31 2.90
C GLY A 100 -1.15 -0.32 3.22
N ALA A 101 -1.32 -0.83 4.43
CA ALA A 101 -2.57 -1.43 4.87
C ALA A 101 -2.78 -1.27 6.37
N ILE A 102 -4.03 -1.02 6.76
CA ILE A 102 -4.49 -1.09 8.14
C ILE A 102 -5.74 -1.97 8.17
N ALA A 103 -5.84 -2.86 9.14
CA ALA A 103 -7.05 -3.63 9.40
C ALA A 103 -7.34 -3.67 10.91
N VAL A 104 -8.62 -3.46 11.26
CA VAL A 104 -9.15 -3.60 12.61
C VAL A 104 -9.99 -4.89 12.65
N SER A 105 -9.86 -5.69 13.70
CA SER A 105 -10.69 -6.89 13.83
C SER A 105 -12.15 -6.53 14.10
N GLU A 106 -13.06 -7.17 13.36
CA GLU A 106 -14.51 -7.03 13.57
C GLU A 106 -14.98 -7.69 14.87
N SER A 107 -14.32 -8.78 15.29
CA SER A 107 -14.64 -9.51 16.52
C SER A 107 -14.03 -8.89 17.78
N ASP A 108 -12.92 -8.14 17.65
CA ASP A 108 -12.29 -7.41 18.75
C ASP A 108 -11.60 -6.12 18.25
N PRO A 109 -12.28 -4.96 18.33
CA PRO A 109 -11.74 -3.68 17.88
C PRO A 109 -10.46 -3.19 18.57
N ASN A 110 -10.01 -3.85 19.65
CA ASN A 110 -8.71 -3.53 20.24
C ASN A 110 -7.55 -4.09 19.42
N VAL A 111 -7.80 -5.11 18.58
CA VAL A 111 -6.78 -5.75 17.76
C VAL A 111 -6.69 -5.06 16.40
N LEU A 112 -5.52 -4.49 16.13
CA LEU A 112 -5.18 -3.87 14.86
C LEU A 112 -3.93 -4.50 14.28
N TYR A 113 -3.90 -4.58 12.96
CA TYR A 113 -2.72 -4.95 12.19
C TYR A 113 -2.40 -3.86 11.18
N VAL A 114 -1.12 -3.51 11.09
CA VAL A 114 -0.61 -2.46 10.21
C VAL A 114 0.53 -3.03 9.39
N GLY A 115 0.47 -2.83 8.07
CA GLY A 115 1.53 -3.18 7.15
C GLY A 115 2.17 -1.91 6.59
N GLU A 116 3.49 -1.82 6.71
CA GLU A 116 4.25 -0.69 6.17
C GLU A 116 4.46 -0.82 4.64
N GLY A 117 4.74 0.32 4.00
CA GLY A 117 5.01 0.47 2.57
C GLY A 117 3.74 0.58 1.73
N GLU A 118 3.46 1.77 1.23
CA GLU A 118 2.25 2.03 0.41
C GLU A 118 2.21 1.16 -0.85
N GLN A 119 0.99 0.76 -1.23
CA GLN A 119 0.71 0.01 -2.46
C GLN A 119 0.63 0.90 -3.71
N THR A 120 0.64 2.22 -3.53
CA THR A 120 0.72 3.23 -4.58
C THR A 120 2.17 3.36 -5.05
N LEU A 121 2.60 2.45 -5.92
CA LEU A 121 4.01 2.18 -6.22
C LEU A 121 4.72 3.27 -7.05
N ARG A 122 4.74 4.53 -6.63
CA ARG A 122 5.46 5.62 -7.31
C ARG A 122 6.98 5.38 -7.32
N GLY A 123 7.70 6.04 -8.23
CA GLY A 123 9.18 5.91 -8.32
C GLY A 123 9.94 6.45 -7.10
N ASN A 124 9.30 7.26 -6.27
CA ASN A 124 9.83 7.84 -5.03
C ASN A 124 9.11 7.31 -3.78
N VAL A 125 8.43 6.18 -3.89
CA VAL A 125 7.75 5.54 -2.78
C VAL A 125 8.75 5.05 -1.73
N SER A 126 8.42 5.21 -0.45
CA SER A 126 9.23 4.67 0.64
C SER A 126 8.85 3.22 0.92
N SER A 127 9.84 2.36 1.09
CA SER A 127 9.64 0.98 1.54
C SER A 127 9.29 0.95 3.03
N GLY A 128 8.48 -0.04 3.41
CA GLY A 128 8.19 -0.41 4.80
C GLY A 128 9.09 -1.52 5.34
N ASN A 129 9.02 -1.78 6.65
CA ASN A 129 9.84 -2.82 7.28
C ASN A 129 9.07 -4.12 7.53
N GLY A 130 7.74 -4.10 7.56
CA GLY A 130 6.94 -5.32 7.73
C GLY A 130 5.59 -5.03 8.37
N LEU A 131 5.20 -5.89 9.31
CA LEU A 131 3.92 -5.80 10.01
C LEU A 131 4.06 -5.49 11.48
N TRP A 132 3.08 -4.72 11.96
CA TRP A 132 2.91 -4.34 13.36
C TRP A 132 1.52 -4.73 13.84
N LYS A 133 1.43 -5.08 15.13
CA LYS A 133 0.18 -5.42 15.81
C LYS A 133 -0.03 -4.53 17.00
N SER A 134 -1.27 -4.11 17.23
CA SER A 134 -1.72 -3.57 18.51
C SER A 134 -2.83 -4.45 19.07
N MET A 135 -2.90 -4.55 20.41
CA MET A 135 -3.96 -5.24 21.14
C MET A 135 -4.74 -4.29 22.06
N ASP A 136 -4.52 -2.99 21.95
CA ASP A 136 -5.09 -1.97 22.83
C ASP A 136 -5.57 -0.73 22.05
N ALA A 137 -6.09 -0.96 20.84
CA ALA A 137 -6.62 0.05 19.94
C ALA A 137 -5.59 1.09 19.47
N GLY A 138 -4.32 0.66 19.38
CA GLY A 138 -3.19 1.41 18.85
C GLY A 138 -2.40 2.22 19.88
N LYS A 139 -2.51 1.93 21.19
CA LYS A 139 -1.70 2.62 22.21
C LYS A 139 -0.29 2.04 22.28
N THR A 140 -0.17 0.73 22.08
CA THR A 140 1.09 0.00 22.01
C THR A 140 1.15 -0.85 20.75
N TRP A 141 2.37 -1.08 20.27
CA TRP A 141 2.63 -1.82 19.03
C TRP A 141 3.80 -2.79 19.17
N ASP A 142 3.60 -4.00 18.65
CA ASP A 142 4.63 -5.03 18.52
C ASP A 142 4.93 -5.29 17.05
N PHE A 143 6.20 -5.40 16.70
CA PHE A 143 6.60 -5.88 15.38
C PHE A 143 6.35 -7.39 15.30
N ILE A 144 5.63 -7.80 14.27
CA ILE A 144 5.17 -9.19 14.09
C ILE A 144 5.69 -9.83 12.79
N GLY A 145 6.72 -9.27 12.17
CA GLY A 145 7.47 -9.94 11.10
C GLY A 145 7.11 -9.49 9.67
N LEU A 146 7.34 -10.40 8.72
CA LEU A 146 7.37 -10.14 7.27
C LEU A 146 8.41 -9.08 6.85
N GLU A 147 9.59 -9.13 7.47
CA GLU A 147 10.73 -8.28 7.10
C GLU A 147 11.11 -8.47 5.62
N GLY A 148 11.40 -7.36 4.94
CA GLY A 148 11.74 -7.35 3.52
C GLY A 148 10.55 -7.55 2.58
N SER A 149 9.31 -7.59 3.08
CA SER A 149 8.11 -7.52 2.24
C SER A 149 7.95 -6.16 1.56
N GLU A 150 8.52 -5.11 2.16
CA GLU A 150 8.64 -3.70 1.70
C GLU A 150 7.34 -2.96 1.39
N HIS A 151 6.30 -3.63 0.89
CA HIS A 151 5.03 -3.06 0.47
C HIS A 151 3.90 -4.04 0.76
N ILE A 152 3.07 -3.70 1.74
CA ILE A 152 1.90 -4.49 2.12
C ILE A 152 0.65 -3.89 1.48
N ALA A 153 0.02 -4.62 0.57
CA ALA A 153 -1.13 -4.13 -0.19
C ALA A 153 -2.46 -4.31 0.53
N ARG A 154 -2.61 -5.40 1.27
CA ARG A 154 -3.84 -5.76 1.99
C ARG A 154 -3.53 -6.55 3.24
N ILE A 155 -4.36 -6.31 4.26
CA ILE A 155 -4.52 -7.19 5.41
C ILE A 155 -6.01 -7.55 5.48
N ARG A 156 -6.29 -8.84 5.71
CA ARG A 156 -7.64 -9.36 5.95
C ARG A 156 -7.62 -10.18 7.23
N ILE A 157 -8.48 -9.83 8.17
CA ILE A 157 -8.62 -10.54 9.44
C ILE A 157 -9.84 -11.45 9.33
N HIS A 158 -9.76 -12.66 9.85
CA HIS A 158 -10.90 -13.55 9.92
C HIS A 158 -12.01 -12.91 10.78
N PRO A 159 -13.27 -12.88 10.33
CA PRO A 159 -14.32 -12.06 10.94
C PRO A 159 -14.71 -12.48 12.36
N LYS A 160 -14.33 -13.69 12.78
CA LYS A 160 -14.66 -14.25 14.10
C LYS A 160 -13.46 -14.59 14.97
N ASP A 161 -12.24 -14.42 14.44
CA ASP A 161 -11.02 -14.74 15.18
C ASP A 161 -9.90 -13.76 14.80
N PRO A 162 -9.51 -12.84 15.70
CA PRO A 162 -8.48 -11.86 15.41
C PRO A 162 -7.08 -12.46 15.24
N ASN A 163 -6.85 -13.73 15.59
CA ASN A 163 -5.56 -14.39 15.43
C ASN A 163 -5.35 -14.99 14.04
N ILE A 164 -6.43 -15.16 13.28
CA ILE A 164 -6.35 -15.65 11.91
C ILE A 164 -6.36 -14.44 10.97
N LEU A 165 -5.25 -14.21 10.28
CA LEU A 165 -5.11 -13.09 9.36
C LEU A 165 -4.32 -13.47 8.11
N TYR A 166 -4.56 -12.72 7.04
CA TYR A 166 -3.98 -12.91 5.74
C TYR A 166 -3.42 -11.60 5.20
N VAL A 167 -2.29 -11.68 4.52
CA VAL A 167 -1.52 -10.51 4.08
C VAL A 167 -1.13 -10.66 2.63
N ALA A 168 -1.41 -9.64 1.83
CA ALA A 168 -0.91 -9.54 0.45
C ALA A 168 0.36 -8.68 0.43
N ALA A 169 1.51 -9.31 0.16
CA ALA A 169 2.80 -8.66 0.07
C ALA A 169 3.24 -8.49 -1.39
N ILE A 170 3.48 -7.24 -1.81
CA ILE A 170 3.94 -6.91 -3.17
C ILE A 170 5.43 -7.24 -3.32
N GLY A 171 6.24 -7.03 -2.28
CA GLY A 171 7.70 -7.21 -2.33
C GLY A 171 8.46 -5.97 -2.79
N ASN A 172 9.77 -6.15 -2.97
CA ASN A 172 10.70 -5.10 -3.38
C ASN A 172 10.43 -4.66 -4.83
N LEU A 173 10.31 -3.37 -5.07
CA LEU A 173 9.94 -2.84 -6.39
C LEU A 173 11.07 -2.86 -7.42
N TRP A 174 12.32 -2.87 -6.97
CA TRP A 174 13.51 -2.63 -7.77
C TRP A 174 14.22 -3.91 -8.20
N LYS A 175 14.07 -4.99 -7.41
CA LYS A 175 14.67 -6.30 -7.67
C LYS A 175 13.69 -7.44 -7.33
N PRO A 176 13.82 -8.60 -8.01
CA PRO A 176 13.11 -9.81 -7.60
C PRO A 176 13.48 -10.21 -6.16
N ASN A 177 12.51 -10.73 -5.41
CA ASN A 177 12.68 -11.14 -4.02
C ASN A 177 11.66 -12.21 -3.61
N GLU A 178 12.06 -13.10 -2.69
CA GLU A 178 11.24 -14.24 -2.26
C GLU A 178 10.15 -13.86 -1.24
N THR A 179 10.15 -12.65 -0.68
CA THR A 179 9.16 -12.22 0.34
C THR A 179 7.81 -11.81 -0.26
N ARG A 180 7.62 -12.00 -1.57
CA ARG A 180 6.38 -11.78 -2.32
C ARG A 180 5.33 -12.85 -2.02
N GLY A 181 4.04 -12.51 -2.20
CA GLY A 181 2.94 -13.47 -2.19
C GLY A 181 1.87 -13.19 -1.12
N VAL A 182 1.03 -14.19 -0.86
CA VAL A 182 0.04 -14.15 0.22
C VAL A 182 0.55 -14.95 1.40
N TYR A 183 0.47 -14.35 2.59
CA TYR A 183 0.82 -14.99 3.85
C TYR A 183 -0.41 -15.17 4.72
N ARG A 184 -0.41 -16.22 5.54
CA ARG A 184 -1.40 -16.49 6.57
C ARG A 184 -0.69 -16.61 7.92
N SER A 185 -1.32 -16.08 8.96
CA SER A 185 -1.00 -16.40 10.34
C SER A 185 -2.28 -16.88 11.03
N VAL A 186 -2.14 -17.83 11.96
CA VAL A 186 -3.23 -18.40 12.77
C VAL A 186 -3.03 -18.18 14.27
N ASP A 187 -1.98 -17.43 14.64
CA ASP A 187 -1.57 -17.15 16.01
C ASP A 187 -1.36 -15.64 16.25
N GLY A 188 -2.01 -14.83 15.42
CA GLY A 188 -2.04 -13.37 15.54
C GLY A 188 -0.71 -12.71 15.21
N GLY A 189 0.02 -13.25 14.24
CA GLY A 189 1.27 -12.71 13.70
C GLY A 189 2.54 -13.25 14.33
N GLN A 190 2.48 -14.26 15.21
CA GLN A 190 3.69 -14.85 15.79
C GLN A 190 4.44 -15.71 14.77
N ASN A 191 3.70 -16.44 13.93
CA ASN A 191 4.23 -17.21 12.82
C ASN A 191 3.49 -16.91 11.52
N TRP A 192 4.21 -17.03 10.40
CA TRP A 192 3.70 -16.76 9.06
C TRP A 192 3.96 -17.93 8.12
N GLU A 193 2.90 -18.35 7.42
CA GLU A 193 2.95 -19.32 6.35
C GLU A 193 2.72 -18.63 5.01
N LYS A 194 3.59 -18.87 4.03
CA LYS A 194 3.39 -18.37 2.67
C LYS A 194 2.46 -19.32 1.91
N ILE A 195 1.21 -18.92 1.75
CA ILE A 195 0.14 -19.78 1.22
C ILE A 195 -0.13 -19.59 -0.28
N LEU A 196 0.35 -18.49 -0.88
CA LEU A 196 0.31 -18.30 -2.33
C LEU A 196 1.60 -17.61 -2.80
N TYR A 197 2.33 -18.28 -3.69
CA TYR A 197 3.56 -17.78 -4.29
C TYR A 197 3.70 -18.27 -5.72
N VAL A 198 3.85 -17.35 -6.67
CA VAL A 198 3.99 -17.69 -8.10
C VAL A 198 5.46 -17.61 -8.51
N SER A 199 6.13 -16.49 -8.20
CA SER A 199 7.55 -16.30 -8.46
C SER A 199 8.11 -15.11 -7.67
N ASN A 200 9.43 -14.91 -7.74
CA ASN A 200 10.10 -13.78 -7.10
C ASN A 200 9.91 -12.45 -7.84
N LYS A 201 9.16 -12.43 -8.93
CA LYS A 201 8.81 -11.23 -9.69
C LYS A 201 7.38 -10.75 -9.46
N ALA A 202 6.51 -11.64 -8.99
CA ALA A 202 5.09 -11.36 -8.79
C ALA A 202 4.70 -11.37 -7.31
N GLY A 203 4.29 -10.20 -6.82
CA GLY A 203 3.73 -10.03 -5.48
C GLY A 203 2.21 -10.18 -5.47
N ALA A 204 1.58 -10.18 -4.31
CA ALA A 204 0.13 -10.11 -4.20
C ALA A 204 -0.32 -8.64 -4.13
N GLY A 205 -1.08 -8.20 -5.13
CA GLY A 205 -1.58 -6.82 -5.24
C GLY A 205 -2.97 -6.61 -4.63
N ASP A 206 -3.79 -7.66 -4.55
CA ASP A 206 -5.08 -7.63 -3.86
C ASP A 206 -5.41 -9.00 -3.24
N LEU A 207 -6.23 -8.97 -2.20
CA LEU A 207 -6.69 -10.12 -1.45
C LEU A 207 -8.03 -9.79 -0.79
N ILE A 208 -9.00 -10.68 -0.95
CA ILE A 208 -10.32 -10.53 -0.33
C ILE A 208 -10.86 -11.88 0.14
N LEU A 209 -11.41 -11.87 1.36
CA LEU A 209 -12.22 -12.96 1.87
C LEU A 209 -13.66 -12.74 1.43
N ASP A 210 -14.37 -13.81 1.08
CA ASP A 210 -15.82 -13.75 0.91
C ASP A 210 -16.46 -13.38 2.27
N PRO A 211 -17.21 -12.25 2.35
CA PRO A 211 -17.80 -11.78 3.61
C PRO A 211 -18.73 -12.81 4.28
N ASN A 212 -19.34 -13.71 3.50
CA ASN A 212 -20.28 -14.70 4.03
C ASN A 212 -19.62 -16.04 4.36
N ASN A 213 -18.41 -16.29 3.85
CA ASN A 213 -17.68 -17.53 4.09
C ASN A 213 -16.16 -17.33 3.95
N PRO A 214 -15.43 -17.07 5.04
CA PRO A 214 -14.01 -16.71 4.99
C PRO A 214 -13.08 -17.85 4.53
N ARG A 215 -13.59 -19.08 4.32
CA ARG A 215 -12.84 -20.14 3.63
C ARG A 215 -12.71 -19.88 2.13
N ILE A 216 -13.63 -19.11 1.55
CA ILE A 216 -13.58 -18.69 0.16
C ILE A 216 -12.83 -17.36 0.11
N MET A 217 -11.81 -17.30 -0.73
CA MET A 217 -11.00 -16.10 -0.90
C MET A 217 -10.47 -16.01 -2.32
N TYR A 218 -10.18 -14.77 -2.73
CA TYR A 218 -9.63 -14.44 -4.02
C TYR A 218 -8.38 -13.60 -3.84
N ALA A 219 -7.35 -13.88 -4.63
CA ALA A 219 -6.10 -13.15 -4.60
C ALA A 219 -5.62 -12.85 -6.02
N ALA A 220 -5.04 -11.67 -6.20
CA ALA A 220 -4.40 -11.29 -7.45
C ALA A 220 -2.90 -11.15 -7.26
N THR A 221 -2.12 -11.88 -8.05
CA THR A 221 -0.68 -11.64 -8.17
C THR A 221 -0.38 -10.64 -9.27
N TRP A 222 0.71 -9.91 -9.12
CA TRP A 222 1.12 -8.82 -9.99
C TRP A 222 2.63 -8.82 -10.18
N GLU A 223 3.06 -9.12 -11.40
CA GLU A 223 4.44 -8.92 -11.81
C GLU A 223 4.70 -7.42 -12.03
N MET A 224 5.61 -6.87 -11.25
CA MET A 224 5.90 -5.44 -11.22
C MET A 224 7.38 -5.19 -11.02
N LYS A 225 7.93 -4.28 -11.83
CA LYS A 225 9.30 -3.78 -11.69
C LYS A 225 9.39 -2.27 -11.89
N ARG A 226 10.01 -1.58 -10.94
CA ARG A 226 10.46 -0.20 -11.06
C ARG A 226 11.93 -0.15 -11.48
N ASN A 227 12.25 0.86 -12.27
CA ASN A 227 13.61 1.33 -12.50
C ASN A 227 13.60 2.87 -12.52
N GLY A 228 14.79 3.49 -12.61
CA GLY A 228 14.92 4.95 -12.45
C GLY A 228 14.17 5.81 -13.47
N TYR A 229 13.61 5.22 -14.55
CA TYR A 229 12.97 5.95 -15.64
C TYR A 229 11.62 5.39 -16.09
N ARG A 230 11.24 4.17 -15.69
CA ARG A 230 9.94 3.57 -16.04
C ARG A 230 9.46 2.55 -15.01
N MET A 231 8.24 2.06 -15.23
CA MET A 231 7.61 0.99 -14.49
C MET A 231 7.08 -0.06 -15.48
N ASP A 232 7.43 -1.32 -15.25
CA ASP A 232 6.92 -2.46 -16.00
C ASP A 232 5.77 -3.06 -15.17
N SER A 233 4.53 -2.90 -15.64
CA SER A 233 3.32 -3.45 -15.01
C SER A 233 2.81 -4.63 -15.82
N GLY A 234 3.08 -5.82 -15.33
CA GLY A 234 2.52 -7.06 -15.84
C GLY A 234 3.49 -8.04 -16.47
N GLY A 235 3.11 -9.31 -16.41
CA GLY A 235 3.89 -10.45 -16.90
C GLY A 235 3.09 -11.75 -16.75
N PRO A 236 3.68 -12.91 -17.13
CA PRO A 236 3.00 -14.21 -17.07
C PRO A 236 2.59 -14.64 -15.66
N ASP A 237 3.21 -14.05 -14.63
CA ASP A 237 2.94 -14.37 -13.23
C ASP A 237 1.89 -13.44 -12.59
N SER A 238 1.33 -12.49 -13.36
CA SER A 238 0.15 -11.73 -12.95
C SER A 238 -1.12 -12.54 -13.20
N LYS A 239 -1.78 -12.97 -12.14
CA LYS A 239 -2.86 -13.97 -12.19
C LYS A 239 -3.95 -13.68 -11.16
N LEU A 240 -5.13 -14.25 -11.39
CA LEU A 240 -6.24 -14.27 -10.44
C LEU A 240 -6.44 -15.70 -9.93
N PHE A 241 -6.49 -15.85 -8.60
CA PHE A 241 -6.66 -17.12 -7.93
C PHE A 241 -7.91 -17.15 -7.07
N LYS A 242 -8.47 -18.35 -6.90
CA LYS A 242 -9.54 -18.66 -5.94
C LYS A 242 -9.13 -19.81 -5.03
N SER A 243 -9.34 -19.65 -3.74
CA SER A 243 -9.32 -20.73 -2.75
C SER A 243 -10.72 -20.95 -2.19
N THR A 244 -11.01 -22.18 -1.76
CA THR A 244 -12.27 -22.57 -1.10
C THR A 244 -12.06 -23.25 0.25
N ASP A 245 -10.81 -23.30 0.73
CA ASP A 245 -10.35 -24.03 1.91
C ASP A 245 -9.47 -23.17 2.82
N GLY A 246 -9.68 -21.85 2.85
CA GLY A 246 -8.92 -20.97 3.75
C GLY A 246 -7.49 -20.70 3.29
N GLY A 247 -7.21 -20.87 2.00
CA GLY A 247 -5.91 -20.61 1.40
C GLY A 247 -4.96 -21.81 1.38
N ASP A 248 -5.38 -22.99 1.81
CA ASP A 248 -4.55 -24.21 1.75
C ASP A 248 -4.31 -24.64 0.30
N THR A 249 -5.30 -24.49 -0.57
CA THR A 249 -5.15 -24.71 -2.00
C THR A 249 -5.73 -23.56 -2.83
N TRP A 250 -5.10 -23.31 -3.98
CA TRP A 250 -5.47 -22.24 -4.91
C TRP A 250 -5.65 -22.77 -6.31
N LYS A 251 -6.73 -22.32 -6.97
CA LYS A 251 -6.98 -22.54 -8.40
C LYS A 251 -6.67 -21.26 -9.14
N ASP A 252 -5.80 -21.35 -10.15
CA ASP A 252 -5.60 -20.28 -11.14
C ASP A 252 -6.86 -20.20 -12.02
N ILE A 253 -7.59 -19.09 -11.92
CA ILE A 253 -8.81 -18.84 -12.69
C ILE A 253 -8.59 -17.81 -13.79
N SER A 254 -7.34 -17.42 -14.06
CA SER A 254 -7.01 -16.35 -15.00
C SER A 254 -7.42 -16.66 -16.45
N SER A 255 -7.50 -17.94 -16.79
CA SER A 255 -7.88 -18.43 -18.12
C SER A 255 -9.37 -18.80 -18.23
N TYR A 256 -10.18 -18.49 -17.23
CA TYR A 256 -11.61 -18.83 -17.26
C TYR A 256 -12.36 -17.93 -18.24
N SER A 257 -13.48 -18.44 -18.76
CA SER A 257 -14.21 -17.81 -19.86
C SER A 257 -14.62 -16.37 -19.54
N GLY A 258 -14.40 -15.47 -20.50
CA GLY A 258 -14.80 -14.06 -20.44
C GLY A 258 -13.79 -13.09 -19.81
N LEU A 259 -12.67 -13.60 -19.28
CA LEU A 259 -11.52 -12.79 -18.85
C LEU A 259 -10.61 -12.43 -20.03
N PRO A 260 -9.84 -11.33 -19.96
CA PRO A 260 -9.00 -10.88 -21.08
C PRO A 260 -7.71 -11.71 -21.17
N GLY A 261 -7.11 -11.75 -22.37
CA GLY A 261 -5.77 -12.31 -22.54
C GLY A 261 -4.68 -11.55 -21.76
N GLY A 262 -3.56 -12.22 -21.52
CA GLY A 262 -2.39 -11.63 -20.85
C GLY A 262 -1.47 -10.81 -21.76
N PRO A 263 -0.41 -10.18 -21.20
CA PRO A 263 -0.14 -10.09 -19.76
C PRO A 263 -1.12 -9.15 -19.05
N TRP A 264 -1.34 -9.40 -17.76
CA TRP A 264 -2.11 -8.50 -16.88
C TRP A 264 -1.15 -7.68 -16.02
N GLY A 265 -1.50 -6.42 -15.77
CA GLY A 265 -0.93 -5.61 -14.71
C GLY A 265 -1.67 -5.82 -13.39
N ILE A 266 -1.95 -4.74 -12.67
CA ILE A 266 -2.66 -4.82 -11.39
C ILE A 266 -4.12 -5.27 -11.58
N VAL A 267 -4.64 -6.03 -10.61
CA VAL A 267 -6.03 -6.46 -10.54
C VAL A 267 -6.61 -6.12 -9.18
N GLY A 268 -7.76 -5.42 -9.16
CA GLY A 268 -8.56 -5.20 -7.95
C GLY A 268 -9.76 -6.13 -7.92
N ILE A 269 -10.12 -6.64 -6.74
CA ILE A 269 -11.18 -7.66 -6.56
C ILE A 269 -12.19 -7.20 -5.50
N ALA A 270 -13.48 -7.36 -5.80
CA ALA A 270 -14.57 -7.20 -4.82
C ALA A 270 -15.51 -8.40 -4.85
N VAL A 271 -15.94 -8.86 -3.68
CA VAL A 271 -17.02 -9.85 -3.50
C VAL A 271 -18.20 -9.10 -2.90
N SER A 272 -19.41 -9.31 -3.42
CA SER A 272 -20.60 -8.69 -2.82
C SER A 272 -20.88 -9.28 -1.44
N PRO A 273 -21.01 -8.45 -0.38
CA PRO A 273 -21.46 -8.93 0.92
C PRO A 273 -22.88 -9.52 0.88
N LEU A 274 -23.69 -9.16 -0.10
CA LEU A 274 -25.09 -9.60 -0.23
C LEU A 274 -25.26 -10.86 -1.10
N ASP A 275 -24.25 -11.23 -1.88
CA ASP A 275 -24.28 -12.41 -2.74
C ASP A 275 -22.85 -12.88 -3.05
N SER A 276 -22.42 -13.96 -2.41
CA SER A 276 -21.10 -14.57 -2.62
C SER A 276 -20.81 -15.03 -4.05
N ASN A 277 -21.84 -15.18 -4.89
CA ASN A 277 -21.65 -15.48 -6.31
C ASN A 277 -21.28 -14.24 -7.13
N ARG A 278 -21.61 -13.05 -6.64
CA ARG A 278 -21.34 -11.78 -7.31
C ARG A 278 -19.93 -11.31 -6.97
N VAL A 279 -19.05 -11.40 -7.96
CA VAL A 279 -17.64 -10.99 -7.85
C VAL A 279 -17.31 -10.02 -8.96
N TRP A 280 -16.57 -8.96 -8.66
CA TRP A 280 -16.01 -8.05 -9.64
C TRP A 280 -14.49 -8.11 -9.66
N ALA A 281 -13.92 -7.92 -10.85
CA ALA A 281 -12.48 -7.76 -11.04
C ALA A 281 -12.23 -6.58 -11.99
N ILE A 282 -11.48 -5.58 -11.54
CA ILE A 282 -10.97 -4.51 -12.40
C ILE A 282 -9.54 -4.88 -12.82
N ILE A 283 -9.31 -5.06 -14.12
CA ILE A 283 -8.09 -5.69 -14.65
C ILE A 283 -7.35 -4.71 -15.55
N GLU A 284 -6.09 -4.45 -15.23
CA GLU A 284 -5.13 -3.83 -16.14
C GLU A 284 -4.69 -4.85 -17.19
N ALA A 285 -5.16 -4.70 -18.43
CA ALA A 285 -4.67 -5.47 -19.58
C ALA A 285 -4.88 -4.66 -20.88
N ALA A 286 -4.35 -5.15 -22.00
CA ALA A 286 -4.60 -4.58 -23.33
C ALA A 286 -6.10 -4.48 -23.63
N ASP A 287 -6.82 -5.61 -23.43
CA ASP A 287 -8.28 -5.70 -23.46
C ASP A 287 -8.91 -5.68 -22.05
N GLY A 288 -8.24 -5.00 -21.11
CA GLY A 288 -8.70 -4.89 -19.72
C GLY A 288 -9.95 -4.02 -19.55
N GLY A 289 -10.47 -3.97 -18.34
CA GLY A 289 -11.74 -3.33 -18.01
C GLY A 289 -12.28 -3.81 -16.67
N LEU A 290 -13.56 -3.57 -16.44
CA LEU A 290 -14.29 -4.15 -15.31
C LEU A 290 -15.01 -5.42 -15.76
N PHE A 291 -14.74 -6.50 -15.06
CA PHE A 291 -15.33 -7.81 -15.26
C PHE A 291 -16.20 -8.17 -14.06
N ARG A 292 -17.25 -8.94 -14.32
CA ARG A 292 -18.15 -9.45 -13.28
C ARG A 292 -18.44 -10.92 -13.50
N SER A 293 -18.42 -11.67 -12.42
CA SER A 293 -18.95 -13.02 -12.33
C SER A 293 -20.24 -13.01 -11.50
N ASP A 294 -21.17 -13.86 -11.89
CA ASP A 294 -22.45 -14.12 -11.22
C ASP A 294 -22.50 -15.58 -10.70
N ASP A 295 -21.35 -16.28 -10.69
CA ASP A 295 -21.19 -17.70 -10.35
C ASP A 295 -19.89 -17.96 -9.56
N ALA A 296 -19.49 -17.00 -8.72
CA ALA A 296 -18.32 -17.06 -7.85
C ALA A 296 -17.00 -17.30 -8.61
N GLY A 297 -16.83 -16.67 -9.76
CA GLY A 297 -15.62 -16.68 -10.58
C GLY A 297 -15.47 -17.88 -11.51
N VAL A 298 -16.53 -18.67 -11.75
CA VAL A 298 -16.51 -19.78 -12.73
C VAL A 298 -16.59 -19.27 -14.17
N SER A 299 -17.36 -18.21 -14.41
CA SER A 299 -17.41 -17.49 -15.68
C SER A 299 -17.49 -15.98 -15.44
N TRP A 300 -17.00 -15.21 -16.41
CA TRP A 300 -16.90 -13.76 -16.33
C TRP A 300 -17.53 -13.09 -17.53
N LYS A 301 -17.92 -11.83 -17.35
CA LYS A 301 -18.35 -10.94 -18.42
C LYS A 301 -17.65 -9.61 -18.27
N LYS A 302 -17.08 -9.08 -19.35
CA LYS A 302 -16.64 -7.69 -19.42
C LYS A 302 -17.88 -6.80 -19.40
N ILE A 303 -18.10 -6.09 -18.30
CA ILE A 303 -19.29 -5.26 -18.10
C ILE A 303 -19.04 -3.78 -18.39
N ASN A 304 -17.78 -3.35 -18.35
CA ASN A 304 -17.39 -1.99 -18.69
C ASN A 304 -15.95 -1.94 -19.22
N GLU A 305 -15.75 -1.24 -20.34
CA GLU A 305 -14.46 -1.10 -21.02
C GLU A 305 -13.85 0.31 -20.90
N ASN A 306 -14.54 1.23 -20.23
CA ASN A 306 -14.14 2.62 -20.13
C ASN A 306 -12.81 2.74 -19.38
N ARG A 307 -11.78 3.23 -20.11
CA ARG A 307 -10.44 3.43 -19.58
C ARG A 307 -10.37 4.47 -18.45
N ALA A 308 -11.36 5.38 -18.35
CA ALA A 308 -11.43 6.37 -17.29
C ALA A 308 -11.50 5.74 -15.88
N LEU A 309 -12.05 4.52 -15.75
CA LEU A 309 -12.11 3.80 -14.47
C LEU A 309 -10.74 3.27 -14.00
N ARG A 310 -9.76 3.24 -14.90
CA ARG A 310 -8.43 2.65 -14.67
C ARG A 310 -7.30 3.52 -15.22
N GLN A 311 -7.50 4.84 -15.19
CA GLN A 311 -6.39 5.79 -15.37
C GLN A 311 -5.29 5.45 -14.35
N ARG A 312 -4.01 5.55 -14.74
CA ARG A 312 -2.86 5.18 -13.88
C ARG A 312 -3.13 3.90 -13.08
N ALA A 313 -3.41 2.78 -13.75
CA ALA A 313 -3.96 1.58 -13.12
C ALA A 313 -3.25 1.14 -11.82
N TRP A 314 -1.92 1.12 -11.82
CA TRP A 314 -1.05 0.83 -10.67
C TRP A 314 -1.24 1.73 -9.44
N TYR A 315 -1.95 2.85 -9.57
CA TYR A 315 -2.18 3.84 -8.53
C TYR A 315 -3.59 3.70 -7.93
N TYR A 316 -4.62 3.41 -8.75
CA TYR A 316 -6.01 3.52 -8.28
C TYR A 316 -6.89 2.26 -8.39
N SER A 317 -6.46 1.17 -9.03
CA SER A 317 -7.37 0.07 -9.43
C SER A 317 -7.92 -0.79 -8.27
N ARG A 318 -8.50 -0.15 -7.25
CA ARG A 318 -9.27 -0.74 -6.15
C ARG A 318 -10.75 -0.62 -6.46
N ILE A 319 -11.48 -1.63 -6.02
CA ILE A 319 -12.92 -1.78 -6.25
C ILE A 319 -13.58 -2.26 -4.97
N TYR A 320 -14.78 -1.73 -4.67
CA TYR A 320 -15.51 -2.02 -3.45
C TYR A 320 -16.99 -2.25 -3.76
N ALA A 321 -17.53 -3.35 -3.26
CA ALA A 321 -18.97 -3.62 -3.33
C ALA A 321 -19.68 -2.89 -2.18
N ASP A 322 -20.85 -2.31 -2.46
CA ASP A 322 -21.69 -1.73 -1.42
C ASP A 322 -22.23 -2.83 -0.49
N THR A 323 -22.40 -2.50 0.78
CA THR A 323 -22.76 -3.45 1.83
C THR A 323 -24.27 -3.67 1.94
N GLN A 324 -25.09 -2.82 1.34
CA GLN A 324 -26.56 -2.85 1.43
C GLN A 324 -27.26 -2.84 0.05
N ASN A 325 -26.52 -2.69 -1.05
CA ASN A 325 -27.04 -2.80 -2.41
C ASN A 325 -26.15 -3.66 -3.31
N LYS A 326 -26.68 -4.81 -3.75
CA LYS A 326 -25.93 -5.84 -4.51
C LYS A 326 -25.42 -5.38 -5.88
N ASP A 327 -26.02 -4.32 -6.44
CA ASP A 327 -25.66 -3.78 -7.76
C ASP A 327 -24.88 -2.47 -7.65
N LYS A 328 -24.63 -1.98 -6.42
CA LYS A 328 -23.83 -0.78 -6.21
C LYS A 328 -22.37 -1.14 -5.97
N VAL A 329 -21.48 -0.51 -6.75
CA VAL A 329 -20.04 -0.79 -6.74
C VAL A 329 -19.25 0.49 -6.99
N TYR A 330 -18.12 0.61 -6.29
CA TYR A 330 -17.25 1.78 -6.30
C TYR A 330 -15.91 1.42 -6.92
N VAL A 331 -15.35 2.31 -7.73
CA VAL A 331 -14.00 2.17 -8.29
C VAL A 331 -13.19 3.40 -7.93
N MET A 332 -12.06 3.21 -7.28
CA MET A 332 -11.19 4.32 -6.89
C MET A 332 -10.46 4.88 -8.11
N ASN A 333 -10.31 6.21 -8.15
CA ASN A 333 -9.58 6.95 -9.18
C ASN A 333 -9.33 8.40 -8.75
N VAL A 334 -8.78 9.23 -9.65
CA VAL A 334 -8.70 10.70 -9.49
C VAL A 334 -10.03 11.24 -8.96
N SER A 335 -11.12 10.93 -9.67
CA SER A 335 -12.50 10.97 -9.18
C SER A 335 -13.00 9.55 -9.07
N TYR A 336 -13.49 9.13 -7.90
CA TYR A 336 -13.99 7.77 -7.75
C TYR A 336 -15.30 7.58 -8.54
N GLY A 337 -15.45 6.42 -9.16
CA GLY A 337 -16.67 6.04 -9.86
C GLY A 337 -17.65 5.35 -8.92
N VAL A 338 -18.93 5.69 -9.02
CA VAL A 338 -20.05 4.99 -8.38
C VAL A 338 -20.96 4.42 -9.44
N SER A 339 -21.22 3.12 -9.40
CA SER A 339 -22.22 2.44 -10.22
C SER A 339 -23.35 1.94 -9.35
N THR A 340 -24.58 1.89 -9.90
CA THR A 340 -25.78 1.32 -9.25
C THR A 340 -26.47 0.25 -10.11
N ASP A 341 -25.83 -0.16 -11.21
CA ASP A 341 -26.36 -1.12 -12.20
C ASP A 341 -25.44 -2.35 -12.38
N GLY A 342 -24.68 -2.66 -11.33
CA GLY A 342 -23.77 -3.78 -11.25
C GLY A 342 -22.45 -3.55 -11.96
N GLY A 343 -22.08 -2.28 -12.21
CA GLY A 343 -20.82 -1.85 -12.84
C GLY A 343 -20.92 -1.57 -14.33
N LYS A 344 -22.12 -1.45 -14.93
CA LYS A 344 -22.26 -1.17 -16.36
C LYS A 344 -22.03 0.31 -16.65
N THR A 345 -22.61 1.19 -15.84
CA THR A 345 -22.42 2.65 -15.94
C THR A 345 -21.91 3.22 -14.62
N PHE A 346 -21.18 4.34 -14.70
CA PHE A 346 -20.57 4.99 -13.54
C PHE A 346 -20.80 6.50 -13.58
N THR A 347 -21.13 7.06 -12.42
CA THR A 347 -21.07 8.49 -12.14
C THR A 347 -19.78 8.78 -11.39
N LEU A 348 -18.99 9.75 -11.86
CA LEU A 348 -17.77 10.17 -11.17
C LEU A 348 -18.14 11.15 -10.05
N LYS A 349 -17.57 10.92 -8.86
CA LYS A 349 -17.71 11.77 -7.68
C LYS A 349 -16.33 12.11 -7.11
N ASN A 350 -16.28 13.13 -6.27
CA ASN A 350 -15.10 13.47 -5.50
C ASN A 350 -15.47 13.62 -4.03
N ALA A 351 -14.51 13.38 -3.16
CA ALA A 351 -14.49 13.92 -1.83
C ALA A 351 -13.89 15.35 -1.87
N PRO A 352 -13.65 16.02 -0.74
CA PRO A 352 -13.09 17.37 -0.72
C PRO A 352 -11.70 17.50 -1.36
N HIS A 353 -10.98 16.38 -1.50
CA HIS A 353 -9.75 16.27 -2.30
C HIS A 353 -9.92 15.19 -3.39
N GLY A 354 -8.98 15.16 -4.36
CA GLY A 354 -8.93 14.15 -5.41
C GLY A 354 -7.86 13.09 -5.16
N ASP A 355 -7.68 12.18 -6.13
CA ASP A 355 -6.72 11.06 -6.09
C ASP A 355 -7.05 10.07 -4.97
N HIS A 356 -8.19 9.38 -5.09
CA HIS A 356 -8.71 8.46 -4.08
C HIS A 356 -8.05 7.08 -4.19
N HIS A 357 -7.58 6.53 -3.07
CA HIS A 357 -6.76 5.30 -3.01
C HIS A 357 -7.42 4.12 -2.31
N ASP A 358 -8.26 4.39 -1.32
CA ASP A 358 -8.88 3.37 -0.47
C ASP A 358 -10.25 3.84 0.00
N LEU A 359 -11.15 2.89 0.22
CA LEU A 359 -12.49 3.14 0.69
C LEU A 359 -12.87 2.06 1.70
N TRP A 360 -13.45 2.48 2.80
CA TRP A 360 -14.14 1.60 3.73
C TRP A 360 -15.62 1.99 3.79
N ILE A 361 -16.48 0.97 3.75
CA ILE A 361 -17.94 1.09 3.84
C ILE A 361 -18.37 0.23 5.02
N ASP A 362 -19.15 0.78 5.94
CA ASP A 362 -19.61 0.01 7.10
C ASP A 362 -20.47 -1.18 6.63
N PRO A 363 -20.13 -2.43 7.01
CA PRO A 363 -20.93 -3.61 6.70
C PRO A 363 -22.39 -3.51 7.19
N ASN A 364 -22.64 -2.77 8.26
CA ASN A 364 -23.97 -2.64 8.86
C ASN A 364 -24.72 -1.37 8.42
N ASN A 365 -24.05 -0.41 7.77
CA ASN A 365 -24.65 0.86 7.36
C ASN A 365 -23.86 1.52 6.22
N ASN A 366 -24.25 1.29 4.97
CA ASN A 366 -23.54 1.83 3.80
C ASN A 366 -23.54 3.37 3.67
N ASN A 367 -24.25 4.11 4.53
CA ASN A 367 -24.13 5.56 4.61
C ASN A 367 -22.84 6.00 5.30
N ARG A 368 -22.26 5.12 6.14
CA ARG A 368 -21.04 5.40 6.88
C ARG A 368 -19.83 4.92 6.08
N MET A 369 -18.97 5.86 5.72
CA MET A 369 -17.83 5.61 4.85
C MET A 369 -16.61 6.40 5.33
N VAL A 370 -15.42 5.90 5.03
CA VAL A 370 -14.19 6.69 5.07
C VAL A 370 -13.38 6.44 3.81
N ILE A 371 -12.84 7.50 3.23
CA ILE A 371 -12.04 7.46 2.00
C ILE A 371 -10.65 7.99 2.30
N ALA A 372 -9.63 7.39 1.66
CA ALA A 372 -8.25 7.86 1.68
C ALA A 372 -7.91 8.48 0.32
N ASP A 373 -7.29 9.64 0.32
CA ASP A 373 -6.86 10.33 -0.89
C ASP A 373 -5.54 11.14 -0.70
N ASP A 374 -5.11 11.91 -1.70
CA ASP A 374 -3.89 12.73 -1.62
C ASP A 374 -4.00 13.89 -0.60
N GLY A 375 -5.19 14.16 -0.06
CA GLY A 375 -5.47 15.12 1.00
C GLY A 375 -5.67 14.49 2.39
N GLY A 376 -5.61 13.16 2.54
CA GLY A 376 -5.72 12.47 3.82
C GLY A 376 -6.97 11.60 3.91
N ALA A 377 -7.59 11.52 5.10
CA ALA A 377 -8.81 10.75 5.30
C ALA A 377 -10.03 11.65 5.47
N GLN A 378 -11.14 11.33 4.79
CA GLN A 378 -12.41 12.04 4.98
C GLN A 378 -13.55 11.05 5.21
N ILE A 379 -14.46 11.41 6.11
CA ILE A 379 -15.55 10.56 6.58
C ILE A 379 -16.89 11.07 6.05
N SER A 380 -17.75 10.16 5.64
CA SER A 380 -19.14 10.43 5.27
C SER A 380 -20.09 9.65 6.15
N ASN A 381 -21.24 10.25 6.47
CA ASN A 381 -22.35 9.61 7.18
C ASN A 381 -23.66 9.64 6.36
N ASP A 382 -23.58 9.96 5.07
CA ASP A 382 -24.70 10.09 4.14
C ASP A 382 -24.45 9.41 2.79
N GLY A 383 -23.56 8.40 2.77
CA GLY A 383 -23.30 7.58 1.58
C GLY A 383 -22.44 8.28 0.53
N GLY A 384 -21.65 9.26 0.95
CA GLY A 384 -20.71 10.01 0.13
C GLY A 384 -21.32 11.24 -0.55
N GLU A 385 -22.46 11.75 -0.07
CA GLU A 385 -23.00 13.03 -0.52
C GLU A 385 -22.23 14.21 0.12
N ASN A 386 -21.84 14.07 1.39
CA ASN A 386 -20.96 15.00 2.09
C ASN A 386 -19.82 14.25 2.80
N TRP A 387 -18.72 14.97 3.00
CA TRP A 387 -17.48 14.45 3.57
C TRP A 387 -16.86 15.46 4.54
N THR A 388 -16.19 14.98 5.58
CA THR A 388 -15.44 15.84 6.52
C THR A 388 -14.27 16.55 5.84
N THR A 389 -13.84 17.66 6.43
CA THR A 389 -12.69 18.43 5.92
C THR A 389 -11.37 17.67 6.07
N TYR A 390 -10.41 17.97 5.19
CA TYR A 390 -9.01 17.59 5.36
C TYR A 390 -8.14 18.72 5.94
N TYR A 391 -8.70 19.91 6.16
CA TYR A 391 -8.04 21.09 6.73
C TYR A 391 -7.91 21.04 8.27
N ASN A 392 -7.81 19.84 8.84
CA ASN A 392 -7.61 19.59 10.26
C ASN A 392 -6.58 18.49 10.55
N GLN A 393 -5.90 17.98 9.52
CA GLN A 393 -4.96 16.87 9.61
C GLN A 393 -3.52 17.38 9.51
N PRO A 394 -2.67 17.20 10.53
CA PRO A 394 -1.28 17.65 10.49
C PRO A 394 -0.36 16.64 9.78
N THR A 395 -0.74 16.23 8.56
CA THR A 395 -0.07 15.18 7.77
C THR A 395 0.47 15.69 6.44
N SER A 396 0.66 17.00 6.30
CA SER A 396 1.12 17.64 5.07
C SER A 396 2.46 17.07 4.60
N GLN A 397 2.55 16.75 3.31
CA GLN A 397 3.77 16.27 2.69
C GLN A 397 4.56 17.45 2.11
N PHE A 398 5.64 17.86 2.78
CA PHE A 398 6.48 18.96 2.34
C PHE A 398 7.65 18.50 1.48
N TYR A 399 7.86 19.16 0.34
CA TYR A 399 9.07 18.94 -0.48
C TYR A 399 10.28 19.71 0.04
N ARG A 400 10.06 20.89 0.62
CA ARG A 400 11.09 21.79 1.15
C ARG A 400 10.50 22.62 2.28
N VAL A 401 11.34 22.96 3.25
CA VAL A 401 11.02 23.87 4.36
C VAL A 401 12.08 24.97 4.43
N ALA A 402 11.65 26.21 4.72
CA ALA A 402 12.50 27.36 4.92
C ALA A 402 11.99 28.23 6.07
N THR A 403 12.87 29.04 6.66
CA THR A 403 12.52 30.06 7.65
C THR A 403 12.94 31.44 7.16
N ASP A 404 12.27 32.49 7.63
CA ASP A 404 12.72 33.87 7.43
C ASP A 404 13.43 34.45 8.65
N ASN A 405 13.79 35.74 8.56
CA ASN A 405 14.47 36.49 9.61
C ASN A 405 13.50 37.34 10.46
N HIS A 406 12.19 37.08 10.42
CA HIS A 406 11.21 37.78 11.27
C HIS A 406 11.32 37.33 12.74
N PHE A 407 10.74 38.06 13.69
CA PHE A 407 10.63 37.61 15.08
C PHE A 407 9.18 37.75 15.60
N PRO A 408 8.48 36.63 15.90
CA PRO A 408 8.94 35.25 15.70
C PRO A 408 9.13 34.94 14.21
N TYR A 409 10.10 34.08 13.87
CA TYR A 409 10.33 33.68 12.48
C TYR A 409 9.12 32.93 11.94
N ARG A 410 8.90 33.01 10.63
CA ARG A 410 7.87 32.25 9.94
C ARG A 410 8.48 30.99 9.34
N ILE A 411 7.69 29.94 9.28
CA ILE A 411 8.05 28.68 8.64
C ILE A 411 7.28 28.60 7.33
N TYR A 412 7.99 28.37 6.24
CA TYR A 412 7.43 28.23 4.90
C TYR A 412 7.69 26.80 4.43
N GLY A 413 6.70 26.18 3.81
CA GLY A 413 6.84 24.87 3.22
C GLY A 413 6.06 24.77 1.92
N ALA A 414 6.64 24.12 0.92
CA ALA A 414 5.94 23.77 -0.31
C ALA A 414 5.31 22.38 -0.10
N GLN A 415 3.99 22.36 0.12
CA GLN A 415 3.23 21.14 0.25
C GLN A 415 3.01 20.48 -1.13
N GLN A 416 2.90 19.16 -1.16
CA GLN A 416 2.38 18.40 -2.28
C GLN A 416 0.87 18.63 -2.46
N ASP A 417 0.46 18.94 -3.70
CA ASP A 417 -0.90 19.39 -4.08
C ASP A 417 -1.33 20.69 -3.35
#